data_AF-A0A496P3N3-F1
#
_entry.id   AF-A0A496P3N3-F1
#
_cell.length_a   1.000
_cell.length_b   1.000
_cell.length_c   1.000
_cell.angle_alpha   90.00
_cell.angle_beta   90.00
_cell.angle_gamma   90.00
#
_symmetry.space_group_name_H-M   'P 1'
#
loop_
_entity.id
_entity.type
_entity.pdbx_description
1 polymer ?
#
loop_
_entity_poly.entity_id
_entity_poly.type
_entity_poly.pdbx_seq_one_letter_code
_entity_poly.pdbx_strand_id
1 'polypeptide(L)'
;MGNQISNNKIRQIILLGMIFGFLFLIGFNLSNFLPSFLGAVTLYVIFRDYYLKLTEVRKWKPWLAIGFLMLLSLLVIIVPIYYIAETLVVKLANSRDYIEVGIEHINKIHEYIKDKTGYDIIQSIDLRKVGEWVTVYTSSLLNTTVDIVTTVVTAYFILYFMLVNSRAMERALEKAVPLKKSNINKIGERFRKLIIANVVGIPVVAIGQGLTVFIGYLIFGVSSPFFLFILTAMASLIPIVGGAIVYVPVSLMLLASQNPVGAAGVLFFGFLSAGVDNILRFTFLKRIENIHPLNSVFGIILGLKVFGFIGLIFGPILISITVLLIQVYHDEFSENDKKEENSTDETE
;
A
#
# COMPACT_ATOMS: atom_id res chain seq x y z
N MET A 1 34.33 -38.83 -35.10
CA MET A 1 33.72 -39.57 -33.97
C MET A 1 32.98 -38.58 -33.09
N GLY A 2 31.65 -38.50 -33.21
CA GLY A 2 30.84 -37.56 -32.43
C GLY A 2 30.57 -38.11 -31.04
N ASN A 3 30.83 -37.31 -29.99
CA ASN A 3 30.47 -37.63 -28.61
C ASN A 3 28.95 -37.89 -28.51
N GLN A 4 28.55 -39.17 -28.47
CA GLN A 4 27.17 -39.54 -28.17
C GLN A 4 26.85 -39.11 -26.74
N ILE A 5 25.94 -38.15 -26.59
CA ILE A 5 25.44 -37.70 -25.30
C ILE A 5 24.78 -38.90 -24.61
N SER A 6 25.19 -39.22 -23.38
CA SER A 6 24.64 -40.38 -22.68
C SER A 6 23.13 -40.22 -22.47
N ASN A 7 22.38 -41.32 -22.65
CA ASN A 7 20.92 -41.32 -22.51
C ASN A 7 20.45 -40.78 -21.14
N ASN A 8 21.27 -40.97 -20.10
CA ASN A 8 21.02 -40.41 -18.76
C ASN A 8 21.19 -38.88 -18.71
N LYS A 9 22.17 -38.31 -19.41
CA LYS A 9 22.32 -36.85 -19.52
C LYS A 9 21.13 -36.24 -20.27
N ILE A 10 20.64 -36.92 -21.31
CA ILE A 10 19.44 -36.48 -22.04
C ILE A 10 18.20 -36.52 -21.12
N ARG A 11 17.97 -37.63 -20.41
CA ARG A 11 16.87 -37.75 -19.42
C ARG A 11 16.96 -36.70 -18.31
N GLN A 12 18.16 -36.43 -17.81
CA GLN A 12 18.39 -35.42 -16.77
C GLN A 12 18.08 -34.01 -17.28
N ILE A 13 18.53 -33.65 -18.49
CA ILE A 13 18.23 -32.34 -19.09
C ILE A 13 16.73 -32.18 -19.33
N ILE A 14 16.04 -33.23 -19.83
CA ILE A 14 14.59 -33.20 -20.03
C ILE A 14 13.87 -33.03 -18.69
N LEU A 15 14.24 -33.80 -17.66
CA LEU A 15 13.62 -33.72 -16.34
C LEU A 15 13.86 -32.36 -15.68
N LEU A 16 15.07 -31.81 -15.77
CA LEU A 16 15.38 -30.47 -15.27
C LEU A 16 14.59 -29.40 -16.03
N GLY A 17 14.47 -29.54 -17.35
CA GLY A 17 13.64 -28.69 -18.19
C GLY A 17 12.17 -28.73 -17.80
N MET A 18 11.62 -29.91 -17.50
CA MET A 18 10.25 -30.04 -16.98
C MET A 18 10.10 -29.40 -15.59
N ILE A 19 11.07 -29.60 -14.69
CA ILE A 19 11.03 -28.97 -13.35
C ILE A 19 11.03 -27.46 -13.48
N PHE A 20 11.94 -26.89 -14.26
CA PHE A 20 11.98 -25.44 -14.49
C PHE A 20 10.72 -24.95 -15.21
N GLY A 21 10.20 -25.71 -16.17
CA GLY A 21 8.93 -25.40 -16.85
C GLY A 21 7.74 -25.38 -15.88
N PHE A 22 7.62 -26.38 -15.01
CA PHE A 22 6.59 -26.41 -13.97
C PHE A 22 6.79 -25.31 -12.93
N LEU A 23 8.02 -25.06 -12.47
CA LEU A 23 8.31 -23.95 -11.55
C LEU A 23 7.96 -22.60 -12.16
N PHE A 24 8.27 -22.39 -13.44
CA PHE A 24 7.89 -21.18 -14.16
C PHE A 24 6.37 -21.05 -14.28
N LEU A 25 5.68 -22.12 -14.68
CA LEU A 25 4.22 -22.12 -14.80
C LEU A 25 3.54 -21.86 -13.45
N ILE A 26 4.02 -22.52 -12.40
CA ILE A 26 3.55 -22.33 -11.02
C ILE A 26 3.80 -20.87 -10.58
N GLY A 27 5.03 -20.36 -10.74
CA GLY A 27 5.39 -19.01 -10.34
C GLY A 27 4.61 -17.93 -11.11
N PHE A 28 4.44 -18.11 -12.42
CA PHE A 28 3.67 -17.19 -13.26
C PHE A 28 2.20 -17.14 -12.85
N ASN A 29 1.56 -18.29 -12.62
CA ASN A 29 0.15 -18.32 -12.20
C ASN A 29 -0.06 -17.90 -10.74
N LEU A 30 0.86 -18.25 -9.84
CA LEU A 30 0.81 -17.82 -8.44
C LEU A 30 1.07 -16.32 -8.27
N SER A 31 1.66 -15.63 -9.25
CA SER A 31 1.87 -14.18 -9.19
C SER A 31 0.55 -13.42 -9.01
N ASN A 32 -0.56 -13.93 -9.54
CA ASN A 32 -1.91 -13.37 -9.34
C ASN A 32 -2.39 -13.43 -7.88
N PHE A 33 -1.86 -14.37 -7.10
CA PHE A 33 -2.19 -14.55 -5.68
C PHE A 33 -1.25 -13.75 -4.76
N LEU A 34 -0.24 -13.07 -5.32
CA LEU A 34 0.74 -12.33 -4.55
C LEU A 34 0.13 -11.26 -3.64
N PRO A 35 -0.88 -10.46 -4.07
CA PRO A 35 -1.55 -9.51 -3.18
C PRO A 35 -2.20 -10.19 -1.97
N SER A 36 -2.85 -11.35 -2.18
CA SER A 36 -3.49 -12.14 -1.12
C SER A 36 -2.45 -12.70 -0.14
N PHE A 37 -1.35 -13.23 -0.67
CA PHE A 37 -0.24 -13.73 0.15
C PHE A 37 0.39 -12.63 0.99
N LEU A 38 0.67 -11.46 0.40
CA LEU A 38 1.21 -10.31 1.11
C LEU A 38 0.24 -9.78 2.17
N GLY A 39 -1.06 -9.77 1.89
CA GLY A 39 -2.11 -9.49 2.89
C GLY A 39 -2.10 -10.48 4.05
N ALA A 40 -1.96 -11.78 3.76
CA ALA A 40 -1.85 -12.82 4.77
C ALA A 40 -0.58 -12.66 5.63
N VAL A 41 0.57 -12.37 5.02
CA VAL A 41 1.83 -12.08 5.72
C VAL A 41 1.68 -10.86 6.64
N THR A 42 1.00 -9.81 6.17
CA THR A 42 0.73 -8.60 6.97
C THR A 42 -0.05 -8.94 8.23
N LEU A 43 -1.19 -9.62 8.05
CA LEU A 43 -2.04 -10.03 9.17
C LEU A 43 -1.32 -11.01 10.09
N TYR A 44 -0.54 -11.94 9.52
CA TYR A 44 0.26 -12.89 10.30
C TYR A 44 1.23 -12.15 11.21
N VAL A 45 2.01 -11.20 10.68
CA VAL A 45 2.99 -10.44 11.46
C VAL A 45 2.33 -9.66 12.60
N ILE A 46 1.15 -9.10 12.37
CA ILE A 46 0.39 -8.38 13.40
C ILE A 46 -0.16 -9.35 14.44
N PHE A 47 -0.76 -10.45 14.01
CA PHE A 47 -1.52 -11.36 14.85
C PHE A 47 -0.70 -12.47 15.51
N ARG A 48 0.50 -12.75 15.04
CA ARG A 48 1.38 -13.81 15.56
C ARG A 48 1.49 -13.76 17.08
N ASP A 49 1.90 -12.61 17.62
CA ASP A 49 2.15 -12.48 19.06
C ASP A 49 0.83 -12.55 19.87
N TYR A 50 -0.30 -12.09 19.30
CA TYR A 50 -1.62 -12.22 19.92
C TYR A 50 -2.11 -13.67 19.89
N TYR A 51 -1.93 -14.37 18.78
CA TYR A 51 -2.28 -15.77 18.62
C TYR A 51 -1.52 -16.66 19.61
N LEU A 52 -0.20 -16.48 19.73
CA LEU A 52 0.63 -17.21 20.69
C LEU A 52 0.20 -16.91 22.14
N LYS A 53 -0.10 -15.64 22.47
CA LYS A 53 -0.63 -15.29 23.81
C LYS A 53 -2.00 -15.94 24.09
N LEU A 54 -2.91 -15.95 23.11
CA LEU A 54 -4.24 -16.56 23.28
C LEU A 54 -4.15 -18.08 23.48
N THR A 55 -3.29 -18.74 22.73
CA THR A 55 -3.16 -20.21 22.74
C THR A 55 -2.27 -20.73 23.86
N GLU A 56 -1.15 -20.07 24.16
CA GLU A 56 -0.17 -20.57 25.14
C GLU A 56 -0.39 -20.03 26.55
N VAL A 57 -0.78 -18.74 26.68
CA VAL A 57 -1.00 -18.11 27.99
C VAL A 57 -2.46 -18.28 28.42
N ARG A 58 -3.41 -17.93 27.55
CA ARG A 58 -4.85 -18.04 27.84
C ARG A 58 -5.45 -19.41 27.54
N LYS A 59 -4.68 -20.34 26.97
CA LYS A 59 -5.09 -21.72 26.67
C LYS A 59 -6.35 -21.85 25.80
N TRP A 60 -6.60 -20.88 24.91
CA TRP A 60 -7.68 -20.98 23.94
C TRP A 60 -7.40 -22.11 22.94
N LYS A 61 -8.46 -22.80 22.48
CA LYS A 61 -8.34 -23.76 21.38
C LYS A 61 -7.85 -23.02 20.11
N PRO A 62 -6.92 -23.58 19.32
CA PRO A 62 -6.35 -22.89 18.15
C PRO A 62 -7.39 -22.31 17.18
N TRP A 63 -8.42 -23.09 16.84
CA TRP A 63 -9.48 -22.65 15.93
C TRP A 63 -10.30 -21.47 16.46
N LEU A 64 -10.53 -21.38 17.78
CA LEU A 64 -11.22 -20.25 18.42
C LEU A 64 -10.35 -18.99 18.39
N ALA A 65 -9.06 -19.14 18.72
CA ALA A 65 -8.13 -18.01 18.70
C ALA A 65 -8.00 -17.44 17.28
N ILE A 66 -7.87 -18.30 16.27
CA ILE A 66 -7.79 -17.90 14.86
C ILE A 66 -9.10 -17.27 14.40
N GLY A 67 -10.24 -17.92 14.65
CA GLY A 67 -11.56 -17.39 14.27
C GLY A 67 -11.83 -16.01 14.88
N PHE A 68 -11.47 -15.82 16.16
CA PHE A 68 -11.59 -14.53 16.83
C PHE A 68 -10.71 -13.45 16.17
N LEU A 69 -9.43 -13.75 15.90
CA LEU A 69 -8.51 -12.79 15.27
C LEU A 69 -8.94 -12.44 13.85
N MET A 70 -9.37 -13.43 13.06
CA MET A 70 -9.87 -13.21 11.69
C MET A 70 -11.15 -12.38 11.67
N LEU A 71 -12.09 -12.66 12.58
CA LEU A 71 -13.33 -11.88 12.69
C LEU A 71 -13.04 -10.44 13.13
N LEU A 72 -12.11 -10.26 14.08
CA LEU A 72 -11.68 -8.93 14.50
C LEU A 72 -11.05 -8.13 13.35
N SER A 73 -10.11 -8.71 12.59
CA SER A 73 -9.56 -8.02 11.40
C SER A 73 -10.62 -7.75 10.35
N LEU A 74 -11.56 -8.69 10.16
CA LEU A 74 -12.60 -8.54 9.15
C LEU A 74 -13.45 -7.31 9.45
N LEU A 75 -13.85 -7.10 10.71
CA LEU A 75 -14.58 -5.90 11.12
C LEU A 75 -13.75 -4.62 10.91
N VAL A 76 -12.48 -4.63 11.30
CA VAL A 76 -11.58 -3.47 11.13
C VAL A 76 -11.39 -3.10 9.67
N ILE A 77 -11.37 -4.08 8.76
CA ILE A 77 -11.19 -3.85 7.31
C ILE A 77 -12.51 -3.51 6.62
N ILE A 78 -13.60 -4.21 6.94
CA ILE A 78 -14.91 -4.01 6.29
C ILE A 78 -15.46 -2.63 6.61
N VAL A 79 -15.35 -2.14 7.84
CA VAL A 79 -15.99 -0.88 8.25
C VAL A 79 -15.53 0.31 7.40
N PRO A 80 -14.21 0.59 7.24
CA PRO A 80 -13.74 1.64 6.34
C PRO A 80 -14.14 1.42 4.88
N ILE A 81 -14.03 0.17 4.39
CA ILE A 81 -14.37 -0.15 3.00
C ILE A 81 -15.85 0.09 2.73
N TYR A 82 -16.71 -0.29 3.67
CA TYR A 82 -18.16 -0.08 3.58
C TYR A 82 -18.48 1.41 3.47
N TYR A 83 -17.94 2.25 4.35
CA TYR A 83 -18.19 3.70 4.29
C TYR A 83 -17.63 4.35 3.02
N ILE A 84 -16.45 3.89 2.56
CA ILE A 84 -15.87 4.34 1.29
C ILE A 84 -16.76 3.92 0.13
N ALA A 85 -17.16 2.65 0.07
CA ALA A 85 -17.98 2.12 -1.01
C ALA A 85 -19.37 2.78 -1.04
N GLU A 86 -20.04 2.91 0.10
CA GLU A 86 -21.30 3.61 0.23
C GLU A 86 -21.15 5.07 -0.26
N THR A 87 -20.15 5.78 0.25
CA THR A 87 -19.99 7.21 -0.05
C THR A 87 -19.54 7.47 -1.49
N LEU A 88 -18.69 6.61 -2.08
CA LEU A 88 -18.22 6.77 -3.45
C LEU A 88 -19.20 6.17 -4.46
N VAL A 89 -19.62 4.92 -4.30
CA VAL A 89 -20.46 4.22 -5.28
C VAL A 89 -21.86 4.82 -5.29
N VAL A 90 -22.49 5.05 -4.13
CA VAL A 90 -23.85 5.60 -4.12
C VAL A 90 -23.86 7.05 -4.61
N LYS A 91 -22.84 7.85 -4.27
CA LYS A 91 -22.79 9.26 -4.71
C LYS A 91 -22.28 9.44 -6.14
N LEU A 92 -21.49 8.53 -6.71
CA LEU A 92 -21.00 8.62 -8.10
C LEU A 92 -21.88 7.83 -9.08
N ALA A 93 -22.42 6.68 -8.69
CA ALA A 93 -23.23 5.83 -9.57
C ALA A 93 -24.68 6.31 -9.71
N ASN A 94 -25.25 6.95 -8.68
CA ASN A 94 -26.65 7.37 -8.69
C ASN A 94 -26.86 8.85 -9.02
N SER A 95 -25.89 9.53 -9.64
CA SER A 95 -25.96 10.98 -9.80
C SER A 95 -25.43 11.47 -11.14
N ARG A 96 -26.29 11.37 -12.15
CA ARG A 96 -26.23 12.31 -13.27
C ARG A 96 -26.16 13.74 -12.74
N ASP A 97 -26.86 14.03 -11.64
CA ASP A 97 -26.85 15.30 -10.93
C ASP A 97 -25.46 15.71 -10.39
N TYR A 98 -24.63 14.84 -9.77
CA TYR A 98 -23.32 15.27 -9.26
C TYR A 98 -22.27 15.39 -10.38
N ILE A 99 -22.39 14.58 -11.44
CA ILE A 99 -21.54 14.72 -12.62
C ILE A 99 -21.88 16.01 -13.36
N GLU A 100 -23.15 16.32 -13.57
CA GLU A 100 -23.62 17.57 -14.17
C GLU A 100 -23.25 18.78 -13.31
N VAL A 101 -23.46 18.70 -12.00
CA VAL A 101 -23.01 19.73 -11.04
C VAL A 101 -21.48 19.87 -11.09
N GLY A 102 -20.72 18.78 -11.15
CA GLY A 102 -19.26 18.83 -11.29
C GLY A 102 -18.80 19.51 -12.59
N ILE A 103 -19.48 19.21 -13.70
CA ILE A 103 -19.25 19.85 -15.00
C ILE A 103 -19.61 21.34 -14.95
N GLU A 104 -20.73 21.70 -14.31
CA GLU A 104 -21.14 23.10 -14.11
C GLU A 104 -20.09 23.87 -13.29
N HIS A 105 -19.53 23.25 -12.24
CA HIS A 105 -18.46 23.85 -11.44
C HIS A 105 -17.16 24.02 -12.22
N ILE A 106 -16.79 23.06 -13.07
CA ILE A 106 -15.64 23.19 -13.98
C ILE A 106 -15.87 24.34 -14.96
N ASN A 107 -17.08 24.47 -15.52
CA ASN A 107 -17.44 25.57 -16.42
C ASN A 107 -17.35 26.94 -15.72
N LYS A 108 -17.83 27.04 -14.47
CA LYS A 108 -17.71 28.28 -13.67
C LYS A 108 -16.26 28.67 -13.40
N ILE A 109 -15.39 27.69 -13.09
CA ILE A 109 -13.95 27.93 -12.92
C ILE A 109 -13.33 28.41 -14.23
N HIS A 110 -13.71 27.79 -15.35
CA HIS A 110 -13.25 28.20 -16.67
C HIS A 110 -13.67 29.62 -17.01
N GLU A 111 -14.95 29.97 -16.84
CA GLU A 111 -15.44 31.32 -17.10
C GLU A 111 -14.72 32.35 -16.24
N TYR A 112 -14.51 32.06 -14.95
CA TYR A 112 -13.80 32.95 -14.04
C TYR A 112 -12.34 33.19 -14.49
N ILE A 113 -11.63 32.13 -14.90
CA ILE A 113 -10.25 32.27 -15.34
C ILE A 113 -10.19 32.96 -16.72
N LYS A 114 -11.12 32.66 -17.62
CA LYS A 114 -11.24 33.30 -18.94
C LYS A 114 -11.51 34.80 -18.82
N ASP A 115 -12.43 35.20 -17.93
CA ASP A 115 -12.74 36.61 -17.65
C ASP A 115 -11.53 37.37 -17.07
N LYS A 116 -10.77 36.73 -16.19
CA LYS A 116 -9.62 37.37 -15.51
C LYS A 116 -8.31 37.33 -16.28
N THR A 117 -8.07 36.31 -17.11
CA THR A 117 -6.77 36.06 -17.74
C THR A 117 -6.81 35.99 -19.26
N GLY A 118 -8.01 35.93 -19.87
CA GLY A 118 -8.18 35.74 -21.30
C GLY A 118 -7.80 34.34 -21.81
N TYR A 119 -7.38 33.42 -20.94
CA TYR A 119 -6.89 32.09 -21.31
C TYR A 119 -8.03 31.05 -21.33
N ASP A 120 -8.19 30.34 -22.44
CA ASP A 120 -9.25 29.33 -22.60
C ASP A 120 -8.78 27.96 -22.11
N ILE A 121 -9.08 27.64 -20.85
CA ILE A 121 -8.69 26.37 -20.23
C ILE A 121 -9.52 25.20 -20.79
N ILE A 122 -10.76 25.43 -21.23
CA ILE A 122 -11.67 24.35 -21.63
C ILE A 122 -11.36 23.79 -23.01
N GLN A 123 -10.76 24.54 -23.93
CA GLN A 123 -10.24 23.94 -25.17
C GLN A 123 -9.19 22.83 -24.92
N SER A 124 -8.57 22.79 -23.74
CA SER A 124 -7.62 21.74 -23.34
C SER A 124 -8.24 20.60 -22.52
N ILE A 125 -9.47 20.76 -21.99
CA ILE A 125 -10.15 19.78 -21.14
C ILE A 125 -11.43 19.31 -21.84
N ASP A 126 -11.33 18.16 -22.49
CA ASP A 126 -12.46 17.51 -23.15
C ASP A 126 -13.44 16.95 -22.09
N LEU A 127 -14.55 17.67 -21.87
CA LEU A 127 -15.57 17.31 -20.87
C LEU A 127 -16.20 15.94 -21.14
N ARG A 128 -16.22 15.46 -22.40
CA ARG A 128 -16.63 14.08 -22.70
C ARG A 128 -15.65 13.07 -22.12
N LYS A 129 -14.34 13.35 -22.16
CA LYS A 129 -13.32 12.50 -21.52
C LYS A 129 -13.47 12.49 -20.00
N VAL A 130 -13.95 13.56 -19.38
CA VAL A 130 -14.26 13.59 -17.94
C VAL A 130 -15.44 12.67 -17.63
N GLY A 131 -16.54 12.74 -18.40
CA GLY A 131 -17.69 11.84 -18.25
C GLY A 131 -17.37 10.37 -18.53
N GLU A 132 -16.54 10.11 -19.55
CA GLU A 132 -16.00 8.77 -19.88
C GLU A 132 -15.09 8.25 -18.76
N TRP A 133 -14.19 9.10 -18.21
CA TRP A 133 -13.39 8.77 -17.03
C TRP A 133 -14.30 8.35 -15.88
N VAL A 134 -15.26 9.19 -15.46
CA VAL A 134 -16.14 8.87 -14.33
C VAL A 134 -16.90 7.56 -14.54
N THR A 135 -17.38 7.29 -15.76
CA THR A 135 -18.11 6.04 -16.08
C THR A 135 -17.21 4.81 -16.05
N VAL A 136 -15.99 4.91 -16.59
CA VAL A 136 -14.98 3.84 -16.57
C VAL A 136 -14.51 3.56 -15.15
N TYR A 137 -14.25 4.60 -14.35
CA TYR A 137 -13.86 4.45 -12.95
C TYR A 137 -14.99 3.87 -12.10
N THR A 138 -16.25 4.27 -12.30
CA THR A 138 -17.39 3.71 -11.55
C THR A 138 -17.60 2.23 -11.86
N SER A 139 -17.50 1.82 -13.13
CA SER A 139 -17.59 0.41 -13.53
C SER A 139 -16.38 -0.39 -13.04
N SER A 140 -15.20 0.22 -13.02
CA SER A 140 -13.98 -0.36 -12.45
C SER A 140 -14.08 -0.55 -10.94
N LEU A 141 -14.75 0.35 -10.19
CA LEU A 141 -14.96 0.22 -8.74
C LEU A 141 -15.79 -1.03 -8.38
N LEU A 142 -16.79 -1.39 -9.19
CA LEU A 142 -17.59 -2.61 -8.99
C LEU A 142 -16.75 -3.87 -9.16
N ASN A 143 -15.97 -3.97 -10.25
CA ASN A 143 -15.05 -5.10 -10.47
C ASN A 143 -13.96 -5.16 -9.38
N THR A 144 -13.43 -4.00 -8.98
CA THR A 144 -12.45 -3.88 -7.89
C THR A 144 -13.01 -4.41 -6.57
N THR A 145 -14.31 -4.25 -6.31
CA THR A 145 -14.95 -4.77 -5.09
C THR A 145 -14.91 -6.31 -5.06
N VAL A 146 -15.18 -6.97 -6.19
CA VAL A 146 -15.08 -8.44 -6.32
C VAL A 146 -13.63 -8.91 -6.13
N ASP A 147 -12.66 -8.18 -6.69
CA ASP A 147 -11.24 -8.48 -6.54
C ASP A 147 -10.77 -8.33 -5.09
N ILE A 148 -11.22 -7.27 -4.39
CA ILE A 148 -10.94 -7.06 -2.97
C ILE A 148 -11.51 -8.22 -2.13
N VAL A 149 -12.77 -8.60 -2.35
CA VAL A 149 -13.39 -9.72 -1.62
C VAL A 149 -12.62 -11.01 -1.86
N THR A 150 -12.29 -11.31 -3.12
CA THR A 150 -11.51 -12.51 -3.49
C THR A 150 -10.12 -12.50 -2.84
N THR A 151 -9.46 -11.34 -2.84
CA THR A 151 -8.16 -11.13 -2.21
C THR A 151 -8.22 -11.34 -0.71
N VAL A 152 -9.24 -10.79 -0.04
CA VAL A 152 -9.44 -10.90 1.41
C VAL A 152 -9.74 -12.34 1.81
N VAL A 153 -10.64 -13.03 1.10
CA VAL A 153 -10.98 -14.43 1.37
C VAL A 153 -9.75 -15.33 1.21
N THR A 154 -8.99 -15.13 0.13
CA THR A 154 -7.76 -15.90 -0.13
C THR A 154 -6.69 -15.58 0.91
N ALA A 155 -6.48 -14.31 1.26
CA ALA A 155 -5.55 -13.91 2.30
C ALA A 155 -5.90 -14.56 3.65
N TYR A 156 -7.19 -14.64 3.98
CA TYR A 156 -7.66 -15.31 5.18
C TYR A 156 -7.46 -16.82 5.17
N PHE A 157 -7.66 -17.46 4.03
CA PHE A 157 -7.34 -18.87 3.85
C PHE A 157 -5.84 -19.13 4.10
N ILE A 158 -4.95 -18.33 3.52
CA ILE A 158 -3.50 -18.45 3.72
C ILE A 158 -3.15 -18.17 5.19
N LEU A 159 -3.68 -17.08 5.76
CA LEU A 159 -3.44 -16.68 7.14
C LEU A 159 -3.81 -17.78 8.13
N TYR A 160 -4.94 -18.48 7.90
CA TYR A 160 -5.37 -19.60 8.73
C TYR A 160 -4.25 -20.64 8.84
N PHE A 161 -3.70 -21.10 7.72
CA PHE A 161 -2.63 -22.11 7.71
C PHE A 161 -1.32 -21.56 8.30
N MET A 162 -1.00 -20.29 8.06
CA MET A 162 0.17 -19.64 8.67
C MET A 162 0.06 -19.60 10.20
N LEU A 163 -1.12 -19.30 10.75
CA LEU A 163 -1.32 -19.26 12.21
C LEU A 163 -1.33 -20.65 12.84
N VAL A 164 -2.06 -21.62 12.25
CA VAL A 164 -2.11 -23.00 12.74
C VAL A 164 -0.70 -23.59 12.87
N ASN A 165 0.15 -23.40 11.86
CA ASN A 165 1.50 -23.97 11.81
C ASN A 165 2.62 -22.94 12.04
N SER A 166 2.34 -21.83 12.73
CA SER A 166 3.25 -20.69 12.93
C SER A 166 4.69 -21.09 13.30
N ARG A 167 4.86 -21.86 14.37
CA ARG A 167 6.19 -22.28 14.85
C ARG A 167 6.92 -23.21 13.87
N ALA A 168 6.20 -24.11 13.20
CA ALA A 168 6.80 -25.03 12.24
C ALA A 168 7.24 -24.29 10.96
N MET A 169 6.40 -23.38 10.48
CA MET A 169 6.69 -22.52 9.33
C MET A 169 7.91 -21.62 9.60
N GLU A 170 7.97 -20.97 10.76
CA GLU A 170 9.10 -20.11 11.13
C GLU A 170 10.42 -20.87 11.21
N ARG A 171 10.42 -22.04 11.87
CA ARG A 171 11.62 -22.89 11.93
C ARG A 171 12.05 -23.38 10.54
N ALA A 172 11.09 -23.67 9.66
CA ALA A 172 11.39 -24.08 8.29
C ALA A 172 12.03 -22.93 7.49
N LEU A 173 11.49 -21.71 7.62
CA LEU A 173 12.05 -20.50 7.01
C LEU A 173 13.46 -20.21 7.54
N GLU A 174 13.67 -20.26 8.86
CA GLU A 174 14.98 -20.06 9.49
C GLU A 174 16.03 -21.08 9.00
N LYS A 175 15.62 -22.33 8.76
CA LYS A 175 16.53 -23.39 8.27
C LYS A 175 16.80 -23.33 6.76
N ALA A 176 15.86 -22.79 5.99
CA ALA A 176 15.98 -22.72 4.54
C ALA A 176 16.92 -21.61 4.06
N VAL A 177 17.12 -20.57 4.88
CA VAL A 177 17.95 -19.42 4.53
C VAL A 177 19.41 -19.68 4.95
N PRO A 178 20.38 -19.70 4.01
CA PRO A 178 21.78 -19.96 4.31
C PRO A 178 22.48 -18.69 4.85
N LEU A 179 21.97 -18.11 5.93
CA LEU A 179 22.54 -16.92 6.59
C LEU A 179 22.79 -17.18 8.07
N LYS A 180 23.70 -16.40 8.67
CA LYS A 180 23.88 -16.40 10.13
C LYS A 180 22.55 -16.09 10.84
N LYS A 181 22.30 -16.75 11.98
CA LYS A 181 21.07 -16.54 12.77
C LYS A 181 20.86 -15.08 13.19
N SER A 182 21.94 -14.36 13.46
CA SER A 182 21.91 -12.91 13.74
C SER A 182 21.34 -12.11 12.56
N ASN A 183 21.74 -12.44 11.34
CA ASN A 183 21.28 -11.78 10.11
C ASN A 183 19.81 -12.11 9.81
N ILE A 184 19.40 -13.36 10.01
CA ILE A 184 17.98 -13.77 9.88
C ILE A 184 17.10 -12.98 10.86
N ASN A 185 17.52 -12.88 12.13
CA ASN A 185 16.79 -12.12 13.14
C ASN A 185 16.74 -10.63 12.79
N LYS A 186 17.86 -10.03 12.34
CA LYS A 186 17.94 -8.63 11.90
C LYS A 186 16.95 -8.33 10.77
N ILE A 187 16.89 -9.20 9.75
CA ILE A 187 15.95 -9.08 8.63
C ILE A 187 14.51 -9.23 9.11
N GLY A 188 14.22 -10.27 9.90
CA GLY A 188 12.87 -10.54 10.41
C GLY A 188 12.33 -9.41 11.29
N GLU A 189 13.14 -8.88 12.20
CA GLU A 189 12.76 -7.74 13.04
C GLU A 189 12.53 -6.47 12.22
N ARG A 190 13.42 -6.17 11.27
CA ARG A 190 13.26 -5.01 10.38
C ARG A 190 12.00 -5.13 9.54
N PHE A 191 11.75 -6.31 8.97
CA PHE A 191 10.55 -6.59 8.19
C PHE A 191 9.27 -6.42 9.03
N ARG A 192 9.26 -6.95 10.25
CA ARG A 192 8.15 -6.77 11.19
C ARG A 192 7.88 -5.31 11.51
N LYS A 193 8.93 -4.55 11.86
CA LYS A 193 8.80 -3.11 12.17
C LYS A 193 8.26 -2.33 10.97
N LEU A 194 8.77 -2.62 9.78
CA LEU A 194 8.33 -2.00 8.53
C LEU A 194 6.84 -2.28 8.24
N ILE A 195 6.38 -3.53 8.41
CA ILE A 195 4.97 -3.88 8.25
C ILE A 195 4.11 -3.10 9.25
N ILE A 196 4.45 -3.15 10.54
CA ILE A 196 3.68 -2.47 11.59
C ILE A 196 3.63 -0.96 11.36
N ALA A 197 4.78 -0.36 11.01
CA ALA A 197 4.87 1.07 10.71
C ALA A 197 3.95 1.48 9.56
N ASN A 198 3.86 0.68 8.49
CA ASN A 198 3.03 1.00 7.34
C ASN A 198 1.53 0.72 7.58
N VAL A 199 1.20 -0.41 8.21
CA VAL A 199 -0.21 -0.77 8.48
C VAL A 199 -0.88 0.21 9.43
N VAL A 200 -0.15 0.69 10.44
CA VAL A 200 -0.69 1.69 11.37
C VAL A 200 -0.48 3.10 10.81
N GLY A 201 0.70 3.38 10.27
CA GLY A 201 1.10 4.72 9.88
C GLY A 201 0.32 5.28 8.69
N ILE A 202 0.11 4.49 7.63
CA ILE A 202 -0.58 4.97 6.42
C ILE A 202 -2.03 5.40 6.75
N PRO A 203 -2.87 4.58 7.40
CA PRO A 203 -4.23 4.99 7.76
C PRO A 203 -4.26 6.17 8.75
N VAL A 204 -3.38 6.19 9.75
CA VAL A 204 -3.33 7.29 10.74
C VAL A 204 -3.00 8.62 10.06
N VAL A 205 -2.01 8.61 9.17
CA VAL A 205 -1.65 9.79 8.37
C VAL A 205 -2.81 10.23 7.49
N ALA A 206 -3.45 9.30 6.77
CA ALA A 206 -4.54 9.61 5.87
C ALA A 206 -5.76 10.21 6.60
N ILE A 207 -6.12 9.64 7.75
CA ILE A 207 -7.19 10.14 8.60
C ILE A 207 -6.82 11.50 9.19
N GLY A 208 -5.58 11.67 9.67
CA GLY A 208 -5.12 12.95 10.22
C GLY A 208 -5.16 14.08 9.20
N GLN A 209 -4.67 13.83 7.98
CA GLN A 209 -4.77 14.79 6.87
C GLN A 209 -6.23 15.07 6.51
N GLY A 210 -7.02 14.01 6.29
CA GLY A 210 -8.44 14.12 5.96
C GLY A 210 -9.21 14.94 6.99
N LEU A 211 -9.05 14.66 8.29
CA LEU A 211 -9.73 15.37 9.38
C LEU A 211 -9.34 16.85 9.42
N THR A 212 -8.07 17.16 9.20
CA THR A 212 -7.59 18.54 9.18
C THR A 212 -8.31 19.34 8.10
N VAL A 213 -8.38 18.81 6.87
CA VAL A 213 -9.07 19.49 5.78
C VAL A 213 -10.59 19.47 5.97
N PHE A 214 -11.14 18.40 6.53
CA PHE A 214 -12.56 18.28 6.87
C PHE A 214 -13.05 19.37 7.82
N ILE A 215 -12.25 19.72 8.83
CA ILE A 215 -12.54 20.87 9.71
C ILE A 215 -12.63 22.16 8.89
N GLY A 216 -11.72 22.37 7.94
CA GLY A 216 -11.80 23.48 6.99
C GLY A 216 -13.09 23.46 6.16
N TYR A 217 -13.46 22.30 5.61
CA TYR A 217 -14.71 22.15 4.85
C TYR A 217 -15.95 22.49 5.68
N LEU A 218 -15.97 22.12 6.97
CA LEU A 218 -17.08 22.45 7.88
C LEU A 218 -17.14 23.94 8.20
N ILE A 219 -16.00 24.57 8.55
CA ILE A 219 -15.94 25.98 8.94
C ILE A 219 -16.37 26.89 7.78
N PHE A 220 -15.95 26.56 6.56
CA PHE A 220 -16.20 27.39 5.38
C PHE A 220 -17.44 26.96 4.56
N GLY A 221 -18.25 26.04 5.10
CA GLY A 221 -19.56 25.70 4.54
C GLY A 221 -19.50 24.98 3.19
N VAL A 222 -18.51 24.11 2.98
CA VAL A 222 -18.38 23.36 1.73
C VAL A 222 -19.42 22.25 1.65
N SER A 223 -20.09 22.13 0.50
CA SER A 223 -21.09 21.09 0.24
C SER A 223 -20.51 19.68 0.36
N SER A 224 -21.26 18.77 0.99
CA SER A 224 -20.86 17.36 1.20
C SER A 224 -19.48 17.18 1.85
N PRO A 225 -19.20 17.82 3.01
CA PRO A 225 -17.86 17.86 3.59
C PRO A 225 -17.35 16.46 3.97
N PHE A 226 -18.23 15.53 4.37
CA PHE A 226 -17.86 14.15 4.69
C PHE A 226 -17.44 13.33 3.45
N PHE A 227 -18.03 13.60 2.29
CA PHE A 227 -17.58 12.99 1.04
C PHE A 227 -16.18 13.49 0.67
N LEU A 228 -15.96 14.81 0.77
CA LEU A 228 -14.66 15.41 0.51
C LEU A 228 -13.61 14.97 1.54
N PHE A 229 -13.99 14.70 2.79
CA PHE A 229 -13.13 14.06 3.79
C PHE A 229 -12.63 12.69 3.31
N ILE A 230 -13.53 11.81 2.88
CA ILE A 230 -13.16 10.47 2.38
C ILE A 230 -12.27 10.60 1.14
N LEU A 231 -12.64 11.48 0.20
CA LEU A 231 -11.85 11.71 -1.00
C LEU A 231 -10.45 12.25 -0.68
N THR A 232 -10.34 13.19 0.26
CA THR A 232 -9.06 13.76 0.72
C THR A 232 -8.21 12.70 1.42
N ALA A 233 -8.81 11.89 2.30
CA ALA A 233 -8.12 10.81 2.99
C ALA A 233 -7.61 9.75 2.01
N MET A 234 -8.41 9.34 1.03
CA MET A 234 -7.96 8.41 -0.01
C MET A 234 -6.87 9.00 -0.89
N ALA A 235 -7.04 10.25 -1.33
CA ALA A 235 -6.04 10.91 -2.16
C ALA A 235 -4.72 11.09 -1.41
N SER A 236 -4.74 11.38 -0.10
CA SER A 236 -3.55 11.50 0.74
C SER A 236 -2.68 10.24 0.85
N LEU A 237 -3.20 9.07 0.46
CA LEU A 237 -2.40 7.86 0.31
C LEU A 237 -1.31 8.02 -0.76
N ILE A 238 -1.53 8.89 -1.74
CA ILE A 238 -0.53 9.32 -2.71
C ILE A 238 0.36 10.37 -2.03
N PRO A 239 1.66 10.08 -1.81
CA PRO A 239 2.56 11.01 -1.15
C PRO A 239 2.69 12.33 -1.91
N ILE A 240 3.06 13.40 -1.19
CA ILE A 240 3.40 14.73 -1.71
C ILE A 240 2.20 15.52 -2.26
N VAL A 241 1.43 14.94 -3.16
CA VAL A 241 0.38 15.65 -3.92
C VAL A 241 -1.05 15.22 -3.58
N GLY A 242 -1.21 14.08 -2.92
CA GLY A 242 -2.50 13.42 -2.69
C GLY A 242 -3.62 14.33 -2.19
N GLY A 243 -3.48 14.93 -1.01
CA GLY A 243 -4.50 15.82 -0.46
C GLY A 243 -4.78 17.06 -1.31
N ALA A 244 -3.74 17.61 -1.95
CA ALA A 244 -3.84 18.81 -2.79
C ALA A 244 -4.71 18.60 -4.03
N ILE A 245 -4.76 17.38 -4.56
CA ILE A 245 -5.63 17.01 -5.68
C ILE A 245 -7.12 17.24 -5.33
N VAL A 246 -7.48 17.24 -4.04
CA VAL A 246 -8.87 17.43 -3.60
C VAL A 246 -9.14 18.85 -3.13
N TYR A 247 -8.36 19.36 -2.16
CA TYR A 247 -8.69 20.65 -1.54
C TYR A 247 -8.40 21.85 -2.45
N VAL A 248 -7.45 21.75 -3.40
CA VAL A 248 -7.14 22.86 -4.33
C VAL A 248 -8.32 23.11 -5.28
N PRO A 249 -8.86 22.11 -6.01
CA PRO A 249 -10.08 22.31 -6.80
C PRO A 249 -11.27 22.83 -5.99
N VAL A 250 -11.49 22.31 -4.77
CA VAL A 250 -12.56 22.78 -3.88
C VAL A 250 -12.37 24.26 -3.54
N SER A 251 -11.14 24.69 -3.27
CA SER A 251 -10.84 26.09 -2.98
C SER A 251 -11.07 26.99 -4.20
N LEU A 252 -10.65 26.56 -5.39
CA LEU A 252 -10.91 27.28 -6.64
C LEU A 252 -12.42 27.40 -6.92
N MET A 253 -13.19 26.36 -6.61
CA MET A 253 -14.64 26.37 -6.74
C MET A 253 -15.29 27.40 -5.80
N LEU A 254 -14.84 27.50 -4.54
CA LEU A 254 -15.31 28.54 -3.62
C LEU A 254 -14.98 29.95 -4.14
N LEU A 255 -13.79 30.13 -4.72
CA LEU A 255 -13.37 31.40 -5.30
C LEU A 255 -14.27 31.80 -6.49
N ALA A 256 -14.53 30.85 -7.40
CA ALA A 256 -15.45 31.05 -8.53
C ALA A 256 -16.89 31.33 -8.07
N SER A 257 -17.29 30.80 -6.91
CA SER A 257 -18.59 31.05 -6.28
C SER A 257 -18.64 32.35 -5.46
N GLN A 258 -17.71 33.28 -5.70
CA GLN A 258 -17.59 34.57 -4.99
C GLN A 258 -17.40 34.44 -3.47
N ASN A 259 -16.80 33.34 -3.00
CA ASN A 259 -16.45 33.13 -1.59
C ASN A 259 -14.92 33.07 -1.39
N PRO A 260 -14.20 34.21 -1.47
CA PRO A 260 -12.74 34.25 -1.37
C PRO A 260 -12.24 33.88 0.03
N VAL A 261 -13.00 34.20 1.08
CA VAL A 261 -12.66 33.85 2.47
C VAL A 261 -12.69 32.33 2.66
N GLY A 262 -13.73 31.66 2.13
CA GLY A 262 -13.82 30.21 2.12
C GLY A 262 -12.70 29.56 1.33
N ALA A 263 -12.37 30.09 0.15
CA ALA A 263 -11.28 29.59 -0.68
C ALA A 263 -9.92 29.66 0.04
N ALA A 264 -9.58 30.82 0.61
CA ALA A 264 -8.35 31.00 1.38
C ALA A 264 -8.31 30.11 2.63
N GLY A 265 -9.46 29.97 3.30
CA GLY A 265 -9.65 29.12 4.46
C GLY A 265 -9.39 27.63 4.18
N VAL A 266 -10.00 27.09 3.13
CA VAL A 266 -9.79 25.69 2.72
C VAL A 266 -8.34 25.45 2.30
N LEU A 267 -7.72 26.37 1.54
CA LEU A 267 -6.28 26.27 1.20
C LEU A 267 -5.41 26.27 2.45
N PHE A 268 -5.72 27.10 3.45
CA PHE A 268 -4.98 27.14 4.71
C PHE A 268 -5.06 25.80 5.45
N PHE A 269 -6.26 25.21 5.58
CA PHE A 269 -6.41 23.88 6.18
C PHE A 269 -5.75 22.78 5.33
N GLY A 270 -5.76 22.90 4.00
CA GLY A 270 -5.02 22.06 3.08
C GLY A 270 -3.51 22.09 3.33
N PHE A 271 -2.94 23.28 3.47
CA PHE A 271 -1.52 23.46 3.82
C PHE A 271 -1.22 22.93 5.23
N LEU A 272 -2.10 23.19 6.20
CA LEU A 272 -1.98 22.67 7.55
C LEU A 272 -1.95 21.14 7.58
N SER A 273 -2.73 20.49 6.71
CA SER A 273 -2.74 19.03 6.60
C SER A 273 -1.38 18.46 6.16
N ALA A 274 -0.61 19.17 5.32
CA ALA A 274 0.76 18.79 4.99
C ALA A 274 1.70 18.91 6.20
N GLY A 275 1.47 19.89 7.08
CA GLY A 275 2.13 19.96 8.38
C GLY A 275 1.82 18.75 9.27
N VAL A 276 0.54 18.33 9.31
CA VAL A 276 0.10 17.13 10.05
C VAL A 276 0.75 15.86 9.49
N ASP A 277 0.86 15.72 8.17
CA ASP A 277 1.59 14.60 7.54
C ASP A 277 3.03 14.50 8.04
N ASN A 278 3.75 15.62 7.98
CA ASN A 278 5.13 15.71 8.41
C ASN A 278 5.26 15.38 9.90
N ILE A 279 4.42 15.97 10.76
CA ILE A 279 4.46 15.72 12.21
C ILE A 279 4.19 14.23 12.51
N LEU A 280 3.18 13.63 11.90
CA LEU A 280 2.85 12.22 12.10
C LEU A 280 3.98 11.30 11.62
N ARG A 281 4.55 11.56 10.44
CA ARG A 281 5.69 10.78 9.92
C ARG A 281 6.93 10.92 10.79
N PHE A 282 7.30 12.13 11.19
CA PHE A 282 8.52 12.37 11.96
C PHE A 282 8.42 11.99 13.44
N THR A 283 7.22 12.04 14.04
CA THR A 283 7.04 11.74 15.46
C THR A 283 6.60 10.30 15.69
N PHE A 284 5.55 9.85 15.00
CA PHE A 284 4.94 8.55 15.24
C PHE A 284 5.61 7.46 14.42
N LEU A 285 5.77 7.65 13.10
CA LEU A 285 6.30 6.60 12.23
C LEU A 285 7.82 6.43 12.40
N LYS A 286 8.59 7.52 12.50
CA LYS A 286 10.05 7.46 12.71
C LYS A 286 10.44 6.73 14.00
N ARG A 287 9.58 6.73 15.02
CA ARG A 287 9.77 5.96 16.27
C ARG A 287 9.64 4.45 16.06
N ILE A 288 8.89 4.02 15.04
CA ILE A 288 8.71 2.61 14.69
C ILE A 288 9.80 2.17 13.72
N GLU A 289 10.00 2.90 12.61
CA GLU A 289 11.08 2.65 11.64
C GLU A 289 11.35 3.88 10.75
N ASN A 290 12.62 4.16 10.44
CA ASN A 290 13.00 5.31 9.58
C ASN A 290 13.10 4.87 8.12
N ILE A 291 12.07 5.19 7.33
CA ILE A 291 12.03 4.94 5.89
C ILE A 291 12.40 6.23 5.17
N HIS A 292 13.38 6.16 4.26
CA HIS A 292 13.76 7.31 3.45
C HIS A 292 12.56 7.77 2.57
N PRO A 293 12.22 9.07 2.49
CA PRO A 293 11.05 9.54 1.75
C PRO A 293 11.01 9.06 0.29
N LEU A 294 12.16 9.03 -0.40
CA LEU A 294 12.24 8.49 -1.77
C LEU A 294 11.82 7.01 -1.85
N ASN A 295 12.18 6.19 -0.85
CA ASN A 295 11.77 4.78 -0.82
C ASN A 295 10.25 4.67 -0.67
N SER A 296 9.62 5.59 0.06
CA SER A 296 8.16 5.65 0.16
C SER A 296 7.51 6.04 -1.15
N VAL A 297 8.00 7.09 -1.84
CA VAL A 297 7.41 7.56 -3.10
C VAL A 297 7.57 6.52 -4.21
N PHE A 298 8.79 6.10 -4.51
CA PHE A 298 9.04 5.10 -5.56
C PHE A 298 8.48 3.74 -5.17
N GLY A 299 8.53 3.39 -3.89
CA GLY A 299 7.95 2.17 -3.36
C GLY A 299 6.45 2.14 -3.60
N ILE A 300 5.71 3.20 -3.27
CA ILE A 300 4.25 3.27 -3.51
C ILE A 300 3.93 3.15 -4.99
N ILE A 301 4.65 3.84 -5.88
CA ILE A 301 4.45 3.76 -7.33
C ILE A 301 4.66 2.33 -7.84
N LEU A 302 5.78 1.71 -7.47
CA LEU A 302 6.11 0.34 -7.86
C LEU A 302 5.11 -0.66 -7.23
N GLY A 303 4.82 -0.50 -5.95
CA GLY A 303 3.96 -1.38 -5.18
C GLY A 303 2.53 -1.39 -5.69
N LEU A 304 1.94 -0.23 -5.95
CA LEU A 304 0.59 -0.14 -6.53
C LEU A 304 0.50 -0.85 -7.87
N LYS A 305 1.55 -0.75 -8.69
CA LYS A 305 1.61 -1.39 -10.01
C LYS A 305 1.71 -2.91 -9.93
N VAL A 306 2.50 -3.45 -8.99
CA VAL A 306 2.81 -4.89 -8.91
C VAL A 306 1.86 -5.64 -7.97
N PHE A 307 1.46 -5.01 -6.86
CA PHE A 307 0.71 -5.64 -5.78
C PHE A 307 -0.70 -5.04 -5.60
N GLY A 308 -1.10 -4.04 -6.37
CA GLY A 308 -2.36 -3.33 -6.17
C GLY A 308 -2.38 -2.58 -4.83
N PHE A 309 -3.53 -2.50 -4.16
CA PHE A 309 -3.69 -1.70 -2.94
C PHE A 309 -2.74 -2.11 -1.80
N ILE A 310 -2.47 -3.41 -1.60
CA ILE A 310 -1.51 -3.87 -0.59
C ILE A 310 -0.07 -3.40 -0.88
N GLY A 311 0.19 -2.98 -2.12
CA GLY A 311 1.44 -2.39 -2.56
C GLY A 311 1.77 -1.04 -1.92
N LEU A 312 0.78 -0.32 -1.39
CA LEU A 312 1.03 0.86 -0.54
C LEU A 312 1.89 0.50 0.68
N ILE A 313 1.68 -0.69 1.22
CA ILE A 313 2.45 -1.23 2.34
C ILE A 313 3.73 -1.86 1.80
N PHE A 314 3.65 -2.81 0.88
CA PHE A 314 4.82 -3.63 0.50
C PHE A 314 5.80 -2.97 -0.45
N GLY A 315 5.40 -1.96 -1.22
CA GLY A 315 6.27 -1.28 -2.15
C GLY A 315 7.49 -0.63 -1.47
N PRO A 316 7.28 0.25 -0.47
CA PRO A 316 8.38 0.83 0.31
C PRO A 316 9.19 -0.21 1.10
N ILE A 317 8.52 -1.29 1.54
CA ILE A 317 9.15 -2.40 2.27
C ILE A 317 10.10 -3.15 1.35
N LEU A 318 9.68 -3.44 0.12
CA LEU A 318 10.49 -4.13 -0.87
C LEU A 318 11.82 -3.40 -1.08
N ILE A 319 11.77 -2.09 -1.36
CA ILE A 319 12.97 -1.27 -1.53
C ILE A 319 13.84 -1.31 -0.26
N SER A 320 13.23 -1.13 0.91
CA SER A 320 13.95 -1.07 2.19
C SER A 320 14.62 -2.41 2.55
N ILE A 321 13.95 -3.53 2.27
CA ILE A 321 14.50 -4.86 2.50
C ILE A 321 15.56 -5.20 1.47
N THR A 322 15.41 -4.79 0.20
CA THR A 322 16.47 -4.95 -0.80
C THR A 322 17.76 -4.26 -0.35
N VAL A 323 17.68 -3.02 0.14
CA VAL A 323 18.85 -2.31 0.69
C VAL A 323 19.44 -3.06 1.89
N LEU A 324 18.61 -3.56 2.81
CA LEU A 324 19.09 -4.34 3.95
C LEU A 324 19.77 -5.64 3.51
N LEU A 325 19.22 -6.34 2.51
CA LEU A 325 19.80 -7.58 1.99
C LEU A 325 21.17 -7.32 1.35
N ILE A 326 21.35 -6.19 0.64
CA ILE A 326 22.65 -5.78 0.11
C ILE A 326 23.65 -5.54 1.25
N GLN A 327 23.23 -4.89 2.34
CA GLN A 327 24.08 -4.70 3.52
C GLN A 327 24.45 -6.02 4.18
N VAL A 328 23.47 -6.92 4.37
CA VAL A 328 23.70 -8.25 4.94
C VAL A 328 24.62 -9.08 4.05
N TYR A 329 24.49 -8.99 2.72
CA TYR A 329 25.37 -9.66 1.78
C TYR A 329 26.82 -9.18 1.95
N HIS A 330 27.04 -7.86 2.03
CA HIS A 330 28.35 -7.31 2.31
C HIS A 330 28.90 -7.81 3.66
N ASP A 331 28.09 -7.76 4.73
CA ASP A 331 28.49 -8.24 6.06
C ASP A 331 28.82 -9.75 6.09
N GLU A 332 28.12 -10.57 5.31
CA GLU A 332 28.27 -12.02 5.29
C GLU A 332 29.47 -12.48 4.44
N PHE A 333 29.79 -11.76 3.36
CA PHE A 333 30.76 -12.21 2.35
C PHE A 333 32.00 -11.31 2.19
N SER A 334 32.03 -10.09 2.75
CA SER A 334 33.20 -9.18 2.65
C SER A 334 34.27 -9.44 3.72
N GLU A 335 34.00 -10.23 4.77
CA GLU A 335 34.98 -10.55 5.82
C GLU A 335 36.10 -11.53 5.36
N ASN A 336 36.11 -11.98 4.10
CA ASN A 336 37.19 -12.81 3.56
C ASN A 336 38.39 -12.01 3.03
N ASP A 337 38.27 -10.70 2.79
CA ASP A 337 39.38 -9.92 2.21
C ASP A 337 40.47 -9.53 3.22
N LYS A 338 40.21 -9.64 4.54
CA LYS A 338 41.18 -9.24 5.59
C LYS A 338 42.06 -10.38 6.13
N LYS A 339 41.79 -11.63 5.76
CA LYS A 339 42.60 -12.77 6.19
C LYS A 339 43.63 -13.21 5.16
N GLU A 340 43.47 -12.85 3.88
CA GLU A 340 44.46 -13.15 2.84
C GLU A 340 45.61 -12.11 2.80
N GLU A 341 45.39 -10.85 3.20
CA GLU A 341 46.49 -9.86 3.31
C GLU A 341 47.45 -10.20 4.47
N ASN A 342 46.95 -10.57 5.65
CA ASN A 342 47.81 -10.88 6.80
C ASN A 342 48.54 -12.23 6.72
N SER A 343 48.14 -13.15 5.82
CA SER A 343 48.88 -14.39 5.59
C SER A 343 49.99 -14.27 4.56
N THR A 344 50.04 -13.15 3.82
CA THR A 344 51.06 -12.92 2.78
C THR A 344 52.23 -12.10 3.34
N ASP A 345 51.99 -11.22 4.31
CA ASP A 345 53.01 -10.40 4.98
C ASP A 345 53.80 -11.13 6.09
N GLU A 346 53.38 -12.32 6.55
CA GLU A 346 54.14 -13.12 7.53
C GLU A 346 55.09 -14.14 6.85
N THR A 347 55.20 -14.13 5.52
CA THR A 347 56.04 -15.04 4.73
C THR A 347 57.13 -14.39 3.88
N GLU A 348 57.39 -13.08 4.03
CA GLU A 348 58.56 -12.42 3.42
C GLU A 348 59.71 -12.14 4.39
#